data_AF-Q97HS8-F1
#
_entry.id   AF-Q97HS8-F1
#
_cell.length_a   1.000
_cell.length_b   1.000
_cell.length_c   1.000
_cell.angle_alpha   90.00
_cell.angle_beta   90.00
_cell.angle_gamma   90.00
#
_symmetry.space_group_name_H-M   'P 1'
#
loop_
_entity.id
_entity.type
_entity.pdbx_description
1 polymer ?
#
loop_
_entity_poly.entity_id
_entity_poly.type
_entity_poly.pdbx_seq_one_letter_code
_entity_poly.pdbx_strand_id
1 'polypeptide(L)'
;MKINELAKEAYSNAKAHGFWEDFERIQDVIDEIMYGKTKLSPSSIKTFKINAICTRLMLITGEVSEAMEGLRKNDLNNFKEELADVAIRLGDLCGGLGIDLEEEIKKKMEINKDRPYKHGKAF
;
A
#
# COMPACT_ATOMS: atom_id res chain seq x y z
N MET A 1 -17.69 1.46 7.99
CA MET A 1 -16.32 1.99 7.90
C MET A 1 -16.18 2.77 6.60
N LYS A 2 -15.70 4.02 6.68
CA LYS A 2 -15.30 4.85 5.53
C LYS A 2 -13.91 4.43 5.04
N ILE A 3 -13.50 4.88 3.85
CA ILE A 3 -12.19 4.51 3.28
C ILE A 3 -11.04 5.08 4.12
N ASN A 4 -11.18 6.31 4.61
CA ASN A 4 -10.17 6.89 5.49
C ASN A 4 -10.11 6.24 6.87
N GLU A 5 -11.24 5.71 7.36
CA GLU A 5 -11.26 4.89 8.58
C GLU A 5 -10.53 3.56 8.34
N LEU A 6 -10.79 2.89 7.20
CA LEU A 6 -10.08 1.67 6.80
C LEU A 6 -8.57 1.89 6.74
N ALA A 7 -8.10 2.94 6.04
CA ALA A 7 -6.68 3.20 5.91
C ALA A 7 -6.01 3.43 7.28
N LYS A 8 -6.68 4.19 8.17
CA LYS A 8 -6.20 4.46 9.52
C LYS A 8 -6.14 3.20 10.38
N GLU A 9 -7.20 2.40 10.37
CA GLU A 9 -7.30 1.18 11.19
C GLU A 9 -6.32 0.11 10.70
N ALA A 10 -6.26 -0.13 9.38
CA ALA A 10 -5.33 -1.08 8.78
C ALA A 10 -3.87 -0.73 9.10
N TYR A 11 -3.49 0.55 8.91
CA TYR A 11 -2.14 1.01 9.26
C TYR A 11 -1.84 0.88 10.75
N SER A 12 -2.78 1.31 11.62
CA SER A 12 -2.58 1.22 13.07
C SER A 12 -2.37 -0.22 13.52
N ASN A 13 -3.15 -1.15 12.97
CA ASN A 13 -3.02 -2.57 13.24
C ASN A 13 -1.68 -3.14 12.73
N ALA A 14 -1.34 -2.89 11.46
CA ALA A 14 -0.08 -3.36 10.88
C ALA A 14 1.14 -2.82 11.64
N LYS A 15 1.12 -1.53 12.00
CA LYS A 15 2.16 -0.90 12.81
C LYS A 15 2.29 -1.55 14.19
N ALA A 16 1.17 -1.79 14.88
CA ALA A 16 1.18 -2.46 16.19
C ALA A 16 1.78 -3.87 16.15
N HIS A 17 1.77 -4.52 14.98
CA HIS A 17 2.35 -5.85 14.75
C HIS A 17 3.76 -5.80 14.11
N GLY A 18 4.41 -4.63 14.09
CA GLY A 18 5.80 -4.49 13.65
C GLY A 18 6.02 -4.44 12.14
N PHE A 19 4.96 -4.41 11.32
CA PHE A 19 5.08 -4.37 9.86
C PHE A 19 5.63 -3.05 9.30
N TRP A 20 5.93 -2.06 10.15
CA TRP A 20 6.50 -0.76 9.78
C TRP A 20 7.87 -0.46 10.40
N GLU A 21 8.44 -1.38 11.17
CA GLU A 21 9.72 -1.17 11.84
C GLU A 21 10.90 -0.98 10.87
N ASP A 22 10.85 -1.58 9.68
CA ASP A 22 11.85 -1.38 8.62
C ASP A 22 11.85 0.07 8.14
N PHE A 23 10.67 0.62 7.91
CA PHE A 23 10.47 1.99 7.44
C PHE A 23 10.83 3.00 8.54
N GLU A 24 10.48 2.71 9.79
CA GLU A 24 10.83 3.53 10.96
C GLU A 24 12.33 3.53 11.23
N ARG A 25 13.01 2.38 11.16
CA ARG A 25 14.47 2.30 11.29
C ARG A 25 15.21 3.11 10.24
N ILE A 26 14.68 3.19 9.01
CA ILE A 26 15.26 4.07 7.97
C ILE A 26 15.14 5.54 8.39
N GLN A 27 14.09 5.92 9.10
CA GLN A 27 13.92 7.27 9.63
C GLN A 27 14.92 7.57 10.75
N ASP A 28 15.19 6.62 11.64
CA ASP A 28 16.21 6.77 12.69
C ASP A 28 17.62 7.00 12.10
N VAL A 29 17.94 6.30 11.00
CA VAL A 29 19.22 6.50 10.28
C VAL A 29 19.33 7.91 9.67
N ILE A 30 18.21 8.53 9.25
CA ILE A 30 18.21 9.93 8.80
C ILE A 30 18.62 10.86 9.94
N ASP A 31 18.10 10.62 11.14
CA ASP A 31 18.42 11.43 12.30
C ASP A 31 19.90 11.25 12.70
N GLU A 32 20.42 10.03 12.63
CA GLU A 32 21.86 9.77 12.83
C GLU A 32 22.75 10.51 11.83
N ILE A 33 22.33 10.65 10.56
CA ILE A 33 23.05 11.46 9.56
C ILE A 33 23.06 12.93 9.96
N MET A 34 21.92 13.47 10.40
CA MET A 34 21.83 14.87 10.84
C MET A 34 22.77 15.18 12.01
N TYR A 35 23.00 14.20 12.89
CA TYR A 35 23.96 14.33 14.01
C TYR A 35 25.38 13.86 13.67
N GLY A 36 25.68 13.54 12.41
CA GLY A 36 27.02 13.15 11.94
C GLY A 36 27.50 11.77 12.41
N LYS A 37 26.59 10.89 12.83
CA LYS A 37 26.91 9.56 13.37
C LYS A 37 27.06 8.47 12.30
N THR A 38 26.70 8.75 11.05
CA THR A 38 26.80 7.80 9.94
C THR A 38 27.16 8.48 8.62
N LYS A 39 27.71 7.71 7.65
CA LYS A 39 28.22 8.19 6.35
C LYS A 39 27.28 7.89 5.17
N LEU A 40 26.02 7.53 5.43
CA LEU A 40 25.08 7.26 4.35
C LEU A 40 24.71 8.52 3.59
N SER A 41 24.64 8.41 2.26
CA SER A 41 24.20 9.52 1.42
C SER A 41 22.68 9.68 1.48
N PRO A 42 22.15 10.90 1.26
CA PRO A 42 20.71 11.11 1.08
C PRO A 42 20.08 10.22 -0.01
N SER A 43 20.85 9.90 -1.05
CA SER A 43 20.40 8.99 -2.11
C SER A 43 20.20 7.57 -1.60
N SER A 44 21.07 7.08 -0.70
CA SER A 44 20.98 5.74 -0.13
C SER A 44 19.74 5.58 0.73
N ILE A 45 19.42 6.58 1.55
CA ILE A 45 18.18 6.63 2.35
C ILE A 45 16.96 6.54 1.44
N LYS A 46 16.93 7.35 0.38
CA LYS A 46 15.83 7.36 -0.58
C LYS A 46 15.64 5.96 -1.18
N THR A 47 16.73 5.29 -1.55
CA THR A 47 16.68 3.91 -2.06
C THR A 47 16.07 2.96 -1.04
N PHE A 48 16.44 3.05 0.24
CA PHE A 48 15.87 2.18 1.26
C PHE A 48 14.37 2.42 1.47
N LYS A 49 13.92 3.69 1.51
CA LYS A 49 12.48 4.00 1.58
C LYS A 49 11.72 3.44 0.37
N ILE A 50 12.28 3.58 -0.83
CA ILE A 50 11.69 3.01 -2.05
C ILE A 50 11.59 1.49 -1.94
N ASN A 51 12.65 0.81 -1.49
CA ASN A 51 12.62 -0.65 -1.35
C ASN A 51 11.56 -1.11 -0.34
N ALA A 52 11.43 -0.42 0.81
CA ALA A 52 10.40 -0.73 1.80
C ALA A 52 8.98 -0.55 1.23
N ILE A 53 8.74 0.47 0.41
CA ILE A 53 7.47 0.68 -0.29
C ILE A 53 7.24 -0.41 -1.35
N CYS A 54 8.26 -0.76 -2.13
CA CYS A 54 8.19 -1.83 -3.14
C CYS A 54 7.80 -3.16 -2.52
N THR A 55 8.35 -3.51 -1.35
CA THR A 55 7.95 -4.73 -0.62
C THR A 55 6.47 -4.74 -0.32
N ARG A 56 5.91 -3.62 0.18
CA ARG A 56 4.47 -3.51 0.49
C ARG A 56 3.59 -3.57 -0.77
N LEU A 57 4.02 -2.95 -1.87
CA LEU A 57 3.35 -3.08 -3.17
C LEU A 57 3.32 -4.53 -3.66
N MET A 58 4.38 -5.30 -3.40
CA MET A 58 4.41 -6.69 -3.78
C MET A 58 3.52 -7.58 -2.90
N LEU A 59 3.34 -7.26 -1.63
CA LEU A 59 2.36 -7.96 -0.79
C LEU A 59 0.93 -7.79 -1.33
N ILE A 60 0.55 -6.57 -1.75
CA ILE A 60 -0.75 -6.34 -2.41
C ILE A 60 -0.90 -7.21 -3.67
N THR A 61 0.17 -7.32 -4.45
CA THR A 61 0.18 -8.16 -5.66
C THR A 61 0.02 -9.63 -5.32
N GLY A 62 0.57 -10.08 -4.20
CA GLY A 62 0.36 -11.42 -3.63
C GLY A 62 -1.13 -11.71 -3.43
N GLU A 63 -1.83 -10.86 -2.70
CA GLU A 63 -3.27 -11.04 -2.42
C GLU A 63 -4.10 -11.10 -3.72
N VAL A 64 -3.76 -10.29 -4.75
CA VAL A 64 -4.41 -10.36 -6.07
C VAL A 64 -4.16 -11.72 -6.74
N SER A 65 -2.95 -12.27 -6.61
CA SER A 65 -2.62 -13.60 -7.13
C SER A 65 -3.38 -14.69 -6.39
N GLU A 66 -3.54 -14.58 -5.08
CA GLU A 66 -4.30 -15.53 -4.26
C GLU A 66 -5.80 -15.49 -4.59
N ALA A 67 -6.35 -14.29 -4.83
CA ALA A 67 -7.71 -14.13 -5.33
C ALA A 67 -7.92 -14.87 -6.67
N MET A 68 -7.00 -14.71 -7.63
CA MET A 68 -7.04 -15.43 -8.91
C MET A 68 -6.97 -16.96 -8.70
N GLU A 69 -6.11 -17.42 -7.79
CA GLU A 69 -6.01 -18.84 -7.45
C GLU A 69 -7.30 -19.39 -6.83
N GLY A 70 -8.00 -18.61 -6.01
CA GLY A 70 -9.34 -18.92 -5.50
C GLY A 70 -10.33 -19.18 -6.63
N LEU A 71 -10.40 -18.28 -7.63
CA LEU A 71 -11.22 -18.48 -8.82
C LEU A 71 -10.81 -19.75 -9.60
N ARG A 72 -9.52 -19.98 -9.79
CA ARG A 72 -8.99 -21.15 -10.52
C ARG A 72 -9.39 -22.47 -9.86
N LYS A 73 -9.50 -22.49 -8.54
CA LYS A 73 -9.88 -23.66 -7.73
C LYS A 73 -11.38 -23.74 -7.44
N ASN A 74 -12.19 -22.80 -7.96
CA ASN A 74 -13.61 -22.66 -7.66
C ASN A 74 -13.88 -22.47 -6.15
N ASP A 75 -12.94 -21.86 -5.42
CA ASP A 75 -13.07 -21.47 -4.02
C ASP A 75 -13.45 -19.99 -3.94
N LEU A 76 -14.76 -19.73 -3.98
CA LEU A 76 -15.30 -18.38 -3.92
C LEU A 76 -15.21 -17.74 -2.54
N ASN A 77 -14.98 -18.51 -1.48
CA ASN A 77 -14.79 -17.95 -0.14
C ASN A 77 -13.38 -17.37 -0.04
N ASN A 78 -12.36 -18.15 -0.43
CA ASN A 78 -10.98 -17.66 -0.53
C ASN A 78 -10.92 -16.44 -1.45
N PHE A 79 -11.53 -16.48 -2.64
CA PHE A 79 -11.54 -15.34 -3.55
C PHE A 79 -12.04 -14.04 -2.88
N LYS A 80 -13.11 -14.10 -2.09
CA LYS A 80 -13.67 -12.93 -1.40
C LYS A 80 -12.77 -12.45 -0.27
N GLU A 81 -12.18 -13.38 0.48
CA GLU A 81 -11.23 -13.10 1.56
C GLU A 81 -10.01 -12.35 1.02
N GLU A 82 -9.40 -12.85 -0.06
CA GLU A 82 -8.23 -12.22 -0.67
C GLU A 82 -8.54 -10.83 -1.26
N LEU A 83 -9.74 -10.61 -1.81
CA LEU A 83 -10.16 -9.27 -2.22
C LEU A 83 -10.26 -8.30 -1.05
N ALA A 84 -10.66 -8.77 0.14
CA ALA A 84 -10.65 -7.97 1.34
C ALA A 84 -9.20 -7.66 1.77
N ASP A 85 -8.30 -8.63 1.68
CA ASP A 85 -6.88 -8.44 1.99
C ASP A 85 -6.20 -7.46 1.05
N VAL A 86 -6.52 -7.46 -0.25
CA VAL A 86 -6.10 -6.41 -1.19
C VAL A 86 -6.49 -5.01 -0.67
N ALA A 87 -7.74 -4.85 -0.25
CA ALA A 87 -8.24 -3.57 0.25
C ALA A 87 -7.56 -3.15 1.55
N ILE A 88 -7.34 -4.09 2.47
CA ILE A 88 -6.67 -3.86 3.76
C ILE A 88 -5.20 -3.50 3.53
N ARG A 89 -4.46 -4.21 2.67
CA ARG A 89 -3.06 -3.93 2.34
C ARG A 89 -2.89 -2.58 1.65
N LEU A 90 -3.80 -2.23 0.75
CA LEU A 90 -3.82 -0.91 0.13
C LEU A 90 -4.10 0.18 1.17
N GLY A 91 -5.06 -0.05 2.06
CA GLY A 91 -5.38 0.83 3.18
C GLY A 91 -4.19 1.04 4.12
N ASP A 92 -3.52 -0.03 4.54
CA ASP A 92 -2.30 0.00 5.36
C ASP A 92 -1.20 0.83 4.68
N LEU A 93 -0.88 0.55 3.42
CA LEU A 93 0.12 1.29 2.67
C LEU A 93 -0.20 2.79 2.59
N CYS A 94 -1.44 3.15 2.26
CA CYS A 94 -1.87 4.55 2.20
C CYS A 94 -1.82 5.22 3.57
N GLY A 95 -2.28 4.54 4.62
CA GLY A 95 -2.25 5.04 5.99
C GLY A 95 -0.83 5.31 6.47
N GLY A 96 0.11 4.40 6.24
CA GLY A 96 1.50 4.59 6.66
C GLY A 96 2.30 5.59 5.81
N LEU A 97 1.86 5.86 4.57
CA LEU A 97 2.41 6.94 3.74
C LEU A 97 1.71 8.29 3.93
N GLY A 98 0.64 8.36 4.73
CA GLY A 98 -0.15 9.58 4.91
C GLY A 98 -0.92 10.00 3.66
N ILE A 99 -1.29 9.07 2.80
CA ILE A 99 -2.07 9.31 1.58
C ILE A 99 -3.57 9.29 1.93
N ASP A 100 -4.30 10.35 1.60
CA ASP A 100 -5.75 10.39 1.67
C ASP A 100 -6.36 9.57 0.53
N LEU A 101 -6.52 8.26 0.77
CA LEU A 101 -7.01 7.32 -0.22
C LEU A 101 -8.44 7.65 -0.69
N GLU A 102 -9.30 8.12 0.22
CA GLU A 102 -10.68 8.47 -0.13
C GLU A 102 -10.73 9.66 -1.09
N GLU A 103 -9.93 10.69 -0.83
CA GLU A 103 -9.83 11.87 -1.69
C GLU A 103 -9.26 11.52 -3.07
N GLU A 104 -8.21 10.70 -3.14
CA GLU A 104 -7.63 10.25 -4.41
C GLU A 104 -8.59 9.38 -5.22
N ILE A 105 -9.38 8.52 -4.56
CA ILE A 105 -10.45 7.76 -5.21
C ILE A 105 -11.52 8.72 -5.76
N LYS A 106 -11.98 9.70 -4.99
CA LYS A 106 -12.98 10.69 -5.45
C LYS A 106 -12.49 11.43 -6.70
N LYS A 107 -11.29 12.00 -6.64
CA LYS A 107 -10.66 12.68 -7.80
C LYS A 107 -10.62 11.76 -9.02
N LYS A 108 -10.20 10.50 -8.82
CA LYS A 108 -10.09 9.54 -9.92
C LYS A 108 -11.44 9.13 -10.50
N MET A 109 -12.45 8.95 -9.65
CA MET A 109 -13.80 8.62 -10.06
C MET A 109 -14.43 9.74 -10.88
N GLU A 110 -14.27 11.01 -10.50
CA GLU A 110 -14.74 12.14 -11.32
C GLU A 110 -14.09 12.13 -12.70
N ILE A 111 -12.77 11.95 -12.79
CA ILE A 111 -12.07 11.83 -14.08
C ILE A 111 -12.59 10.65 -14.90
N ASN A 112 -12.94 9.52 -14.26
CA ASN A 112 -13.38 8.32 -14.96
C ASN A 112 -14.82 8.44 -15.51
N LYS A 113 -15.69 9.27 -14.89
CA LYS A 113 -17.07 9.48 -15.37
C LYS A 113 -17.12 10.02 -16.80
N ASP A 114 -16.18 10.89 -17.14
CA ASP A 114 -16.11 11.54 -18.45
C ASP A 114 -15.34 10.73 -19.50
N ARG A 115 -14.87 9.51 -19.16
CA ARG A 115 -14.08 8.73 -20.10
C ARG A 115 -14.94 8.00 -21.12
N PRO A 116 -14.48 7.90 -22.38
CA PRO A 116 -15.18 7.12 -23.40
C PRO A 116 -15.20 5.64 -23.03
N TYR A 117 -16.11 4.87 -23.65
CA TYR A 117 -16.26 3.44 -23.40
C TYR A 117 -14.91 2.69 -23.46
N LYS A 118 -14.61 1.92 -22.40
CA LYS A 118 -13.34 1.20 -22.17
C LYS A 118 -12.08 2.06 -22.29
N HIS A 119 -12.22 3.39 -22.30
CA HIS A 119 -11.15 4.34 -22.60
C HIS A 119 -10.47 4.01 -23.95
N GLY A 120 -11.21 3.44 -24.91
CA GLY A 120 -10.69 2.98 -26.20
C GLY A 120 -9.95 1.64 -26.18
N LYS A 121 -9.98 0.88 -25.07
CA LYS A 121 -9.30 -0.42 -24.94
C LYS A 121 -10.21 -1.62 -25.24
N ALA A 122 -9.60 -2.77 -25.53
CA ALA A 122 -10.31 -4.03 -25.75
C ALA A 122 -10.88 -4.63 -24.45
N PHE A 123 -10.15 -4.44 -23.34
CA PHE A 123 -10.43 -4.89 -21.99
C PHE A 123 -9.97 -3.84 -20.99
#